data_AF-A0A5S3Z8A7-F1
#
_entry.id   AF-A0A5S3Z8A7-F1
#
_cell.length_a   1.000
_cell.length_b   1.000
_cell.length_c   1.000
_cell.angle_alpha   90.00
_cell.angle_beta   90.00
_cell.angle_gamma   90.00
#
_symmetry.space_group_name_H-M   'P 1'
#
loop_
_entity.id
_entity.type
_entity.pdbx_description
1 polymer ?
#
loop_
_entity_poly.entity_id
_entity_poly.type
_entity_poly.pdbx_seq_one_letter_code
_entity_poly.pdbx_strand_id
1 'polypeptide(L)'
;MKKSLVALSILTGLSAHVHGAVYQVEELSTLDIAKHHYVTDANNNGEVIGQARGVYNLPIDVSYIDFSDSQITNAYDDWERSQFEAIDKEITFTLDDIEAGNLNADAHRFMLSFLSTSSVNSDANWQKIADSVAVNFTPSPATEQVLLDEQSNHYDGLTRSVANLYNAISEDGVRAGWSSAPYEQIEFTPSGDDEAQTYFVRDFRSRGVVVGVDGTVVTLPVISDLYGGQGTANDIVMRPDGGYYVVGDSSTGVPEDRQDNYDDRCDGEDEPVAVCVWEIENRSASNTRNGLYDRRATLWTLDADLNVVDTKNLGLGLSIEEDENSAFVSTALAVNAQGIAVGYSHIRDNNNDNRINTLPALFKDGEVLEIIDQEDDWYSGKATAITDNGIVTGYATKNIEGRRTTKFFYHNIETGTTVFPTDYFTSSSSVGRDINEQGVIVGEGEVDVVNSGSRRREGFIYTLGDDKIANINDLLPCYDVDGESNYPYTFAEATAIDDDNIIYGVATKTEPKLNSFGEVEVDSDGETLYESVAKPVKLTPIAGGEVEECPPEAAETYERQSGSLGWFALLALPLLGWRRKHG
;
A
#
# COMPACT_ATOMS: atom_id res chain seq x y z
N MET A 1 52.33 -49.03 41.03
CA MET A 1 51.15 -48.78 40.17
C MET A 1 50.06 -48.15 41.03
N LYS A 2 49.90 -46.83 40.91
CA LYS A 2 48.89 -46.03 41.63
C LYS A 2 47.69 -45.87 40.70
N LYS A 3 46.48 -46.18 41.16
CA LYS A 3 45.23 -45.69 40.54
C LYS A 3 44.54 -44.80 41.57
N SER A 4 44.59 -43.50 41.33
CA SER A 4 43.87 -42.49 42.10
C SER A 4 42.48 -42.34 41.51
N LEU A 5 41.45 -42.41 42.36
CA LEU A 5 40.17 -41.78 42.09
C LEU A 5 40.39 -40.27 41.97
N VAL A 6 39.79 -39.65 40.96
CA VAL A 6 39.44 -38.22 40.97
C VAL A 6 38.02 -38.13 40.44
N ALA A 7 37.13 -37.63 41.30
CA ALA A 7 35.76 -37.29 40.98
C ALA A 7 35.78 -36.09 40.01
N LEU A 8 35.13 -36.25 38.84
CA LEU A 8 34.86 -35.14 37.95
C LEU A 8 33.55 -34.49 38.41
N SER A 9 33.67 -33.41 39.17
CA SER A 9 32.57 -32.53 39.51
C SER A 9 32.01 -31.90 38.23
N ILE A 10 30.77 -32.26 37.89
CA ILE A 10 29.92 -31.53 36.95
C ILE A 10 29.68 -30.16 37.60
N LEU A 11 30.46 -29.15 37.20
CA LEU A 11 30.10 -27.77 37.44
C LEU A 11 29.05 -27.42 36.38
N THR A 12 27.80 -27.41 36.81
CA THR A 12 26.70 -26.73 36.14
C THR A 12 27.07 -25.26 35.98
N GLY A 13 27.66 -24.91 34.84
CA GLY A 13 27.57 -23.57 34.29
C GLY A 13 26.16 -23.39 33.75
N LEU A 14 25.19 -23.15 34.62
CA LEU A 14 23.99 -22.42 34.25
C LEU A 14 24.48 -21.03 33.90
N SER A 15 24.85 -20.82 32.63
CA SER A 15 24.68 -19.52 32.02
C SER A 15 23.21 -19.20 32.26
N ALA A 16 22.93 -18.23 33.13
CA ALA A 16 21.62 -17.61 33.11
C ALA A 16 21.47 -17.09 31.68
N HIS A 17 20.62 -17.74 30.88
CA HIS A 17 20.06 -17.07 29.73
C HIS A 17 19.28 -15.91 30.34
N VAL A 18 19.89 -14.73 30.31
CA VAL A 18 19.10 -13.50 30.34
C VAL A 18 18.20 -13.66 29.14
N HIS A 19 16.91 -13.87 29.38
CA HIS A 19 15.94 -13.94 28.30
C HIS A 19 15.92 -12.53 27.68
N GLY A 20 16.64 -12.36 26.58
CA GLY A 20 16.68 -11.13 25.80
C GLY A 20 15.43 -11.02 24.93
N ALA A 21 14.94 -9.79 24.80
CA ALA A 21 13.74 -9.32 24.08
C ALA A 21 12.45 -10.16 24.22
N VAL A 22 11.30 -9.57 23.88
CA VAL A 22 10.03 -10.31 23.85
C VAL A 22 9.83 -10.95 22.47
N TYR A 23 10.33 -10.32 21.40
CA TYR A 23 10.26 -10.83 20.04
C TYR A 23 11.64 -10.94 19.38
N GLN A 24 11.78 -11.95 18.51
CA GLN A 24 12.88 -12.09 17.58
C GLN A 24 12.41 -11.68 16.17
N VAL A 25 13.12 -10.77 15.51
CA VAL A 25 12.87 -10.41 14.10
C VAL A 25 13.67 -11.30 13.17
N GLU A 26 13.02 -11.78 12.11
CA GLU A 26 13.64 -12.42 10.96
C GLU A 26 13.24 -11.68 9.68
N GLU A 27 14.23 -11.27 8.88
CA GLU A 27 13.99 -10.69 7.54
C GLU A 27 13.53 -11.80 6.59
N LEU A 28 12.38 -11.61 5.94
CA LEU A 28 11.87 -12.53 4.94
C LEU A 28 12.65 -12.38 3.62
N SER A 29 12.56 -13.37 2.74
CA SER A 29 13.18 -13.27 1.40
C SER A 29 12.60 -12.09 0.63
N THR A 30 13.38 -11.49 -0.27
CA THR A 30 13.00 -10.31 -1.07
C THR A 30 13.28 -10.56 -2.55
N LEU A 31 12.60 -9.83 -3.43
CA LEU A 31 12.90 -9.81 -4.86
C LEU A 31 14.09 -8.91 -5.13
N ASP A 32 15.10 -9.46 -5.81
CA ASP A 32 16.30 -8.73 -6.22
C ASP A 32 16.01 -7.67 -7.30
N ILE A 33 14.89 -7.80 -8.00
CA ILE A 33 14.43 -6.85 -9.02
C ILE A 33 13.74 -5.59 -8.45
N ALA A 34 13.60 -5.45 -7.13
CA ALA A 34 12.86 -4.34 -6.53
C ALA A 34 13.48 -3.80 -5.24
N LYS A 35 13.23 -2.53 -4.96
CA LYS A 35 13.79 -1.83 -3.79
C LYS A 35 13.08 -2.17 -2.49
N HIS A 36 11.78 -1.91 -2.43
CA HIS A 36 10.98 -1.95 -1.22
C HIS A 36 10.05 -3.14 -1.21
N HIS A 37 9.80 -3.70 -0.03
CA HIS A 37 8.98 -4.89 0.14
C HIS A 37 8.05 -4.73 1.34
N TYR A 38 6.77 -5.00 1.12
CA TYR A 38 5.70 -4.80 2.08
C TYR A 38 4.87 -6.08 2.19
N VAL A 39 4.67 -6.58 3.41
CA VAL A 39 3.73 -7.67 3.69
C VAL A 39 2.32 -7.15 3.46
N THR A 40 1.46 -7.97 2.85
CA THR A 40 0.01 -7.69 2.76
C THR A 40 -0.79 -8.65 3.62
N ASP A 41 -0.39 -9.93 3.68
CA ASP A 41 -1.06 -10.94 4.49
C ASP A 41 -0.16 -12.17 4.74
N ALA A 42 -0.52 -12.97 5.75
CA ALA A 42 0.13 -14.24 6.10
C ALA A 42 -0.87 -15.24 6.68
N ASN A 43 -0.69 -16.54 6.40
CA ASN A 43 -1.52 -17.60 6.98
C ASN A 43 -0.84 -18.35 8.15
N ASN A 44 -1.58 -19.22 8.84
CA ASN A 44 -1.06 -19.98 9.99
C ASN A 44 -0.01 -21.04 9.60
N ASN A 45 0.14 -21.34 8.31
CA ASN A 45 1.21 -22.21 7.80
C ASN A 45 2.53 -21.46 7.54
N GLY A 46 2.57 -20.15 7.84
CA GLY A 46 3.73 -19.30 7.65
C GLY A 46 3.96 -18.94 6.18
N GLU A 47 2.94 -19.07 5.33
CA GLU A 47 2.99 -18.52 3.98
C GLU A 47 2.70 -17.01 4.02
N VAL A 48 3.61 -16.21 3.48
CA VAL A 48 3.56 -14.76 3.51
C VAL A 48 3.57 -14.22 2.09
N ILE A 49 2.63 -13.31 1.82
CA ILE A 49 2.49 -12.61 0.54
C ILE A 49 2.61 -11.11 0.73
N GLY A 50 2.84 -10.40 -0.37
CA GLY A 50 2.95 -8.96 -0.32
C GLY A 50 3.13 -8.29 -1.66
N GLN A 51 3.68 -7.08 -1.57
CA GLN A 51 4.00 -6.23 -2.71
C GLN A 51 5.46 -5.80 -2.63
N ALA A 52 6.14 -5.79 -3.77
CA ALA A 52 7.40 -5.09 -3.97
C ALA A 52 7.18 -3.79 -4.75
N ARG A 53 7.97 -2.75 -4.46
CA ARG A 53 7.92 -1.45 -5.11
C ARG A 53 9.31 -0.94 -5.48
N GLY A 54 9.37 -0.02 -6.43
CA GLY A 54 10.62 0.46 -6.99
C GLY A 54 11.33 -0.65 -7.76
N VAL A 55 10.60 -1.31 -8.68
CA VAL A 55 11.17 -2.27 -9.61
C VAL A 55 12.27 -1.60 -10.43
N TYR A 56 13.42 -2.26 -10.52
CA TYR A 56 14.56 -1.80 -11.30
C TYR A 56 14.41 -2.16 -12.78
N ASN A 57 15.11 -1.43 -13.65
CA ASN A 57 15.18 -1.68 -15.08
C ASN A 57 13.78 -1.75 -15.75
N LEU A 58 12.90 -0.81 -15.39
CA LEU A 58 11.58 -0.68 -15.99
C LEU A 58 11.72 -0.32 -17.49
N PRO A 59 10.94 -0.95 -18.39
CA PRO A 59 11.08 -0.70 -19.81
C PRO A 59 10.49 0.66 -20.21
N ILE A 60 11.27 1.43 -20.97
CA ILE A 60 10.81 2.69 -21.60
C ILE A 60 10.69 2.46 -23.10
N ASP A 61 9.49 2.64 -23.64
CA ASP A 61 9.30 2.70 -25.09
C ASP A 61 9.60 4.12 -25.57
N VAL A 62 10.69 4.29 -26.31
CA VAL A 62 11.06 5.58 -26.92
C VAL A 62 10.51 5.75 -28.34
N SER A 63 9.95 4.68 -28.93
CA SER A 63 9.64 4.64 -30.37
C SER A 63 8.44 5.50 -30.78
N TYR A 64 7.54 5.80 -29.84
CA TYR A 64 6.36 6.64 -30.07
C TYR A 64 6.56 8.11 -29.67
N ILE A 65 7.65 8.43 -28.96
CA ILE A 65 7.84 9.74 -28.33
C ILE A 65 8.30 10.76 -29.38
N ASP A 66 7.55 11.87 -29.50
CA ASP A 66 8.04 13.07 -30.18
C ASP A 66 8.93 13.89 -29.23
N PHE A 67 10.26 13.78 -29.40
CA PHE A 67 11.24 14.51 -28.59
C PHE A 67 11.28 16.02 -28.88
N SER A 68 10.51 16.51 -29.86
CA SER A 68 10.30 17.93 -30.08
C SER A 68 9.10 18.50 -29.31
N ASP A 69 8.30 17.64 -28.67
CA ASP A 69 7.14 18.06 -27.88
C ASP A 69 7.56 18.92 -26.68
N SER A 70 6.82 20.01 -26.47
CA SER A 70 7.15 20.99 -25.43
C SER A 70 7.08 20.42 -24.00
N GLN A 71 6.26 19.40 -23.74
CA GLN A 71 6.16 18.76 -22.43
C GLN A 71 7.49 18.09 -22.05
N ILE A 72 8.09 17.29 -22.94
CA ILE A 72 9.35 16.59 -22.65
C ILE A 72 10.54 17.54 -22.69
N THR A 73 10.59 18.51 -23.61
CA THR A 73 11.70 19.47 -23.66
C THR A 73 11.73 20.36 -22.42
N ASN A 74 10.57 20.87 -21.98
CA ASN A 74 10.51 21.68 -20.76
C ASN A 74 10.86 20.85 -19.51
N ALA A 75 10.42 19.59 -19.45
CA ALA A 75 10.75 18.69 -18.34
C ALA A 75 12.26 18.41 -18.27
N TYR A 76 12.92 18.24 -19.42
CA TYR A 76 14.36 18.06 -19.51
C TYR A 76 15.13 19.28 -19.03
N ASP A 77 14.78 20.49 -19.49
CA ASP A 77 15.42 21.74 -19.06
C ASP A 77 15.28 21.97 -17.54
N ASP A 78 14.12 21.62 -16.97
CA ASP A 78 13.86 21.70 -15.54
C ASP A 78 14.65 20.65 -14.75
N TRP A 79 14.80 19.45 -15.31
CA TRP A 79 15.59 18.37 -14.74
C TRP A 79 17.09 18.71 -14.74
N GLU A 80 17.64 19.14 -15.87
CA GLU A 80 19.04 19.58 -16.00
C GLU A 80 19.36 20.65 -14.95
N ARG A 81 18.53 21.70 -14.89
CA ARG A 81 18.71 22.78 -13.93
C ARG A 81 18.69 22.32 -12.47
N SER A 82 17.75 21.44 -12.11
CA SER A 82 17.51 21.06 -10.72
C SER A 82 18.39 19.91 -10.21
N GLN A 83 18.69 18.93 -11.05
CA GLN A 83 19.42 17.72 -10.68
C GLN A 83 20.92 17.79 -11.03
N PHE A 84 21.33 18.73 -11.88
CA PHE A 84 22.71 18.86 -12.33
C PHE A 84 23.27 20.26 -12.03
N GLU A 85 22.73 21.31 -12.65
CA GLU A 85 23.28 22.67 -12.52
C GLU A 85 23.24 23.18 -11.07
N ALA A 86 22.14 22.95 -10.35
CA ALA A 86 21.97 23.44 -8.97
C ALA A 86 22.94 22.82 -7.96
N ILE A 87 23.57 21.69 -8.30
CA ILE A 87 24.52 20.96 -7.45
C ILE A 87 25.91 20.82 -8.11
N ASP A 88 26.18 21.59 -9.16
CA ASP A 88 27.43 21.56 -9.95
C ASP A 88 27.82 20.14 -10.44
N LYS A 89 26.82 19.29 -10.76
CA LYS A 89 27.02 17.96 -11.33
C LYS A 89 26.96 18.04 -12.86
N GLU A 90 27.86 17.33 -13.56
CA GLU A 90 27.86 17.25 -15.03
C GLU A 90 26.71 16.34 -15.52
N ILE A 91 25.93 16.83 -16.50
CA ILE A 91 24.89 16.04 -17.16
C ILE A 91 25.50 14.96 -18.05
N THR A 92 24.92 13.76 -18.03
CA THR A 92 25.53 12.56 -18.61
C THR A 92 24.79 12.04 -19.86
N PHE A 93 23.70 12.70 -20.26
CA PHE A 93 22.85 12.32 -21.39
C PHE A 93 22.17 13.54 -22.02
N THR A 94 21.63 13.37 -23.22
CA THR A 94 20.78 14.33 -23.93
C THR A 94 19.46 13.68 -24.38
N LEU A 95 18.49 14.48 -24.84
CA LEU A 95 17.27 13.93 -25.45
C LEU A 95 17.58 13.12 -26.74
N ASP A 96 18.56 13.55 -27.54
CA ASP A 96 19.02 12.81 -28.73
C ASP A 96 19.60 11.43 -28.35
N ASP A 97 20.27 11.31 -27.21
CA ASP A 97 20.75 10.01 -26.71
C ASP A 97 19.59 9.08 -26.36
N ILE A 98 18.54 9.61 -25.73
CA ILE A 98 17.32 8.88 -25.39
C ILE A 98 16.57 8.44 -26.66
N GLU A 99 16.39 9.34 -27.61
CA GLU A 99 15.76 9.05 -28.91
C GLU A 99 16.51 7.94 -29.66
N ALA A 100 17.84 7.93 -29.58
CA ALA A 100 18.68 6.86 -30.14
C ALA A 100 18.65 5.54 -29.35
N GLY A 101 17.90 5.47 -28.24
CA GLY A 101 17.77 4.30 -27.36
C GLY A 101 18.91 4.11 -26.37
N ASN A 102 19.79 5.11 -26.18
CA ASN A 102 20.92 5.03 -25.26
C ASN A 102 20.52 5.52 -23.86
N LEU A 103 19.89 4.64 -23.09
CA LEU A 103 19.45 4.94 -21.73
C LEU A 103 20.53 4.59 -20.69
N ASN A 104 21.35 5.57 -20.30
CA ASN A 104 22.16 5.43 -19.08
C ASN A 104 21.29 5.63 -17.81
N ALA A 105 21.85 5.41 -16.62
CA ALA A 105 21.07 5.45 -15.37
C ALA A 105 20.39 6.80 -15.10
N ASP A 106 21.04 7.91 -15.45
CA ASP A 106 20.48 9.26 -15.30
C ASP A 106 19.36 9.52 -16.32
N ALA A 107 19.55 9.09 -17.58
CA ALA A 107 18.55 9.19 -18.65
C ALA A 107 17.30 8.35 -18.36
N HIS A 108 17.50 7.10 -17.93
CA HIS A 108 16.43 6.20 -17.54
C HIS A 108 15.64 6.75 -16.34
N ARG A 109 16.34 7.30 -15.34
CA ARG A 109 15.71 7.97 -14.19
C ARG A 109 14.91 9.22 -14.61
N PHE A 110 15.42 10.01 -15.54
CA PHE A 110 14.69 11.14 -16.11
C PHE A 110 13.39 10.68 -16.78
N MET A 111 13.44 9.66 -17.64
CA MET A 111 12.25 9.15 -18.34
C MET A 111 11.19 8.61 -17.37
N LEU A 112 11.59 7.83 -16.36
CA LEU A 112 10.67 7.38 -15.31
C LEU A 112 10.07 8.55 -14.52
N SER A 113 10.87 9.58 -14.21
CA SER A 113 10.37 10.78 -13.55
C SER A 113 9.41 11.59 -14.43
N PHE A 114 9.67 11.69 -15.72
CA PHE A 114 8.82 12.40 -16.69
C PHE A 114 7.47 11.72 -16.84
N LEU A 115 7.46 10.40 -17.11
CA LEU A 115 6.25 9.60 -17.32
C LEU A 115 5.37 9.50 -16.06
N SER A 116 5.97 9.62 -14.87
CA SER A 116 5.24 9.60 -13.60
C SER A 116 4.71 10.97 -13.14
N THR A 117 5.04 12.07 -13.83
CA THR A 117 4.47 13.39 -13.49
C THR A 117 2.95 13.38 -13.64
N SER A 118 2.24 14.14 -12.80
CA SER A 118 0.77 14.11 -12.81
C SER A 118 0.16 14.51 -14.16
N SER A 119 0.78 15.45 -14.89
CA SER A 119 0.32 15.85 -16.23
C SER A 119 0.51 14.75 -17.26
N VAL A 120 1.67 14.09 -17.29
CA VAL A 120 1.99 13.05 -18.28
C VAL A 120 1.26 11.73 -17.95
N ASN A 121 1.22 11.35 -16.68
CA ASN A 121 0.52 10.14 -16.25
C ASN A 121 -1.01 10.25 -16.49
N SER A 122 -1.58 11.46 -16.45
CA SER A 122 -3.00 11.70 -16.75
C SER A 122 -3.31 11.95 -18.23
N ASP A 123 -2.32 11.86 -19.11
CA ASP A 123 -2.45 12.07 -20.55
C ASP A 123 -2.33 10.73 -21.29
N ALA A 124 -3.37 10.30 -21.99
CA ALA A 124 -3.43 8.98 -22.62
C ALA A 124 -2.44 8.78 -23.77
N ASN A 125 -1.77 9.83 -24.26
CA ASN A 125 -0.76 9.69 -25.31
C ASN A 125 0.60 9.19 -24.79
N TRP A 126 0.80 9.14 -23.47
CA TRP A 126 2.06 8.73 -22.85
C TRP A 126 1.98 7.37 -22.16
N GLN A 127 3.06 6.59 -22.28
CA GLN A 127 3.23 5.27 -21.69
C GLN A 127 2.90 5.27 -20.20
N LYS A 128 2.16 4.25 -19.75
CA LYS A 128 1.85 4.02 -18.34
C LYS A 128 2.81 3.03 -17.75
N ILE A 129 3.43 3.41 -16.64
CA ILE A 129 4.41 2.59 -15.94
C ILE A 129 3.94 2.40 -14.49
N ALA A 130 3.98 1.15 -14.05
CA ALA A 130 3.77 0.72 -12.69
C ALA A 130 5.08 0.12 -12.16
N ASP A 131 5.49 0.58 -10.97
CA ASP A 131 6.73 0.16 -10.33
C ASP A 131 6.49 -0.88 -9.23
N SER A 132 5.31 -1.50 -9.21
CA SER A 132 4.84 -2.36 -8.14
C SER A 132 4.44 -3.76 -8.63
N VAL A 133 4.87 -4.80 -7.94
CA VAL A 133 4.57 -6.20 -8.29
C VAL A 133 4.09 -6.99 -7.08
N ALA A 134 3.26 -8.00 -7.33
CA ALA A 134 2.81 -8.93 -6.31
C ALA A 134 3.92 -9.97 -6.02
N VAL A 135 4.11 -10.34 -4.76
CA VAL A 135 5.23 -11.17 -4.31
C VAL A 135 4.76 -12.27 -3.38
N ASN A 136 5.27 -13.47 -3.59
CA ASN A 136 5.27 -14.54 -2.60
C ASN A 136 6.63 -14.51 -1.88
N PHE A 137 6.66 -14.11 -0.61
CA PHE A 137 7.91 -14.07 0.18
C PHE A 137 8.35 -15.46 0.63
N THR A 138 7.38 -16.37 0.72
CA THR A 138 7.57 -17.78 1.04
C THR A 138 6.91 -18.68 0.00
N PRO A 139 7.48 -19.87 -0.28
CA PRO A 139 8.79 -20.33 0.20
C PRO A 139 9.94 -19.46 -0.34
N SER A 140 11.09 -19.49 0.34
CA SER A 140 12.31 -18.79 -0.12
C SER A 140 12.99 -19.57 -1.25
N PRO A 141 13.50 -18.91 -2.31
CA PRO A 141 13.56 -17.46 -2.51
C PRO A 141 12.21 -16.85 -2.88
N ALA A 142 12.02 -15.56 -2.57
CA ALA A 142 10.83 -14.82 -2.95
C ALA A 142 10.64 -14.84 -4.48
N THR A 143 9.38 -14.87 -4.93
CA THR A 143 9.03 -14.94 -6.35
C THR A 143 7.96 -13.91 -6.70
N GLU A 144 8.12 -13.28 -7.87
CA GLU A 144 7.10 -12.41 -8.45
C GLU A 144 5.90 -13.26 -8.88
N GLN A 145 4.69 -12.85 -8.48
CA GLN A 145 3.46 -13.31 -9.11
C GLN A 145 3.01 -12.29 -10.16
N VAL A 146 3.00 -12.72 -11.42
CA VAL A 146 2.32 -11.98 -12.48
C VAL A 146 0.82 -12.25 -12.37
N LEU A 147 0.02 -11.19 -12.23
CA LEU A 147 -1.45 -11.29 -12.22
C LEU A 147 -1.99 -11.18 -13.66
N LEU A 148 -2.27 -9.95 -14.11
CA LEU A 148 -2.81 -9.67 -15.45
C LEU A 148 -1.85 -8.88 -16.34
N ASP A 149 -0.57 -8.76 -15.95
CA ASP A 149 0.44 -8.17 -16.85
C ASP A 149 0.73 -9.11 -18.01
N GLU A 150 1.05 -8.53 -19.17
CA GLU A 150 1.26 -9.26 -20.41
C GLU A 150 2.62 -8.94 -21.02
N GLN A 151 3.08 -9.75 -21.96
CA GLN A 151 4.31 -9.46 -22.71
C GLN A 151 4.07 -8.27 -23.64
N SER A 152 4.99 -7.31 -23.62
CA SER A 152 4.95 -6.17 -24.53
C SER A 152 5.27 -6.59 -25.96
N ASN A 153 4.61 -5.97 -26.94
CA ASN A 153 4.95 -6.09 -28.35
C ASN A 153 6.02 -5.07 -28.80
N HIS A 154 6.39 -4.13 -27.93
CA HIS A 154 7.24 -2.96 -28.26
C HIS A 154 8.66 -3.07 -27.68
N TYR A 155 8.83 -3.88 -26.63
CA TYR A 155 10.11 -4.13 -25.96
C TYR A 155 10.13 -5.52 -25.32
N ASP A 156 11.31 -5.99 -24.92
CA ASP A 156 11.46 -7.28 -24.25
C ASP A 156 10.97 -7.20 -22.79
N GLY A 157 10.06 -8.09 -22.42
CA GLY A 157 9.49 -8.18 -21.07
C GLY A 157 8.02 -7.79 -20.97
N LEU A 158 7.52 -7.77 -19.73
CA LEU A 158 6.14 -7.43 -19.41
C LEU A 158 5.84 -5.97 -19.69
N THR A 159 4.58 -5.61 -19.94
CA THR A 159 4.19 -4.21 -20.17
C THR A 159 4.58 -3.33 -18.99
N ARG A 160 4.61 -3.85 -17.76
CA ARG A 160 4.86 -3.07 -16.52
C ARG A 160 3.92 -1.88 -16.41
N SER A 161 2.68 -2.05 -16.87
CA SER A 161 1.65 -0.99 -16.92
C SER A 161 0.45 -1.29 -16.01
N VAL A 162 0.47 -2.44 -15.32
CA VAL A 162 -0.60 -2.91 -14.45
C VAL A 162 -0.35 -2.60 -12.97
N ALA A 163 -1.40 -2.25 -12.25
CA ALA A 163 -1.38 -2.34 -10.79
C ALA A 163 -1.60 -3.79 -10.40
N ASN A 164 -0.65 -4.40 -9.67
CA ASN A 164 -0.76 -5.77 -9.15
C ASN A 164 -0.71 -5.77 -7.63
N LEU A 165 -1.79 -6.23 -6.99
CA LEU A 165 -1.93 -6.22 -5.55
C LEU A 165 -2.51 -7.53 -5.04
N TYR A 166 -1.74 -8.19 -4.19
CA TYR A 166 -2.29 -9.17 -3.26
C TYR A 166 -2.91 -8.46 -2.07
N ASN A 167 -3.99 -9.04 -1.56
CA ASN A 167 -4.66 -8.56 -0.35
C ASN A 167 -4.79 -9.64 0.71
N ALA A 168 -4.98 -10.91 0.34
CA ALA A 168 -5.21 -11.98 1.31
C ALA A 168 -4.73 -13.37 0.85
N ILE A 169 -4.48 -14.26 1.80
CA ILE A 169 -4.12 -15.67 1.61
C ILE A 169 -4.95 -16.58 2.52
N SER A 170 -5.54 -17.63 1.95
CA SER A 170 -6.23 -18.66 2.72
C SER A 170 -5.24 -19.63 3.38
N GLU A 171 -5.75 -20.41 4.34
CA GLU A 171 -4.95 -21.38 5.09
C GLU A 171 -4.23 -22.41 4.22
N ASP A 172 -4.78 -22.80 3.08
CA ASP A 172 -4.17 -23.74 2.12
C ASP A 172 -3.34 -23.07 1.02
N GLY A 173 -3.16 -21.75 1.11
CA GLY A 173 -2.28 -21.00 0.22
C GLY A 173 -2.94 -20.51 -1.07
N VAL A 174 -4.27 -20.48 -1.18
CA VAL A 174 -4.97 -19.76 -2.27
C VAL A 174 -5.00 -18.29 -1.94
N ARG A 175 -4.68 -17.43 -2.92
CA ARG A 175 -4.50 -15.99 -2.69
C ARG A 175 -5.60 -15.20 -3.37
N ALA A 176 -5.94 -14.04 -2.82
CA ALA A 176 -6.86 -13.10 -3.43
C ALA A 176 -6.26 -11.69 -3.50
N GLY A 177 -6.72 -10.92 -4.47
CA GLY A 177 -6.25 -9.57 -4.69
C GLY A 177 -6.96 -8.91 -5.87
N TRP A 178 -6.30 -7.95 -6.49
CA TRP A 178 -6.83 -7.34 -7.71
C TRP A 178 -5.72 -6.87 -8.63
N SER A 179 -6.06 -6.73 -9.90
CA SER A 179 -5.17 -6.19 -10.91
C SER A 179 -5.93 -5.30 -11.90
N SER A 180 -5.24 -4.33 -12.50
CA SER A 180 -5.77 -3.57 -13.65
C SER A 180 -5.51 -4.31 -14.95
N ALA A 181 -6.26 -3.99 -16.01
CA ALA A 181 -5.87 -4.43 -17.35
C ALA A 181 -4.54 -3.77 -17.76
N PRO A 182 -3.69 -4.46 -18.53
CA PRO A 182 -2.50 -3.85 -19.13
C PRO A 182 -2.92 -2.77 -20.13
N TYR A 183 -2.05 -1.79 -20.31
CA TYR A 183 -2.23 -0.81 -21.38
C TYR A 183 -1.71 -1.37 -22.70
N GLU A 184 -2.51 -1.20 -23.75
CA GLU A 184 -2.16 -1.45 -25.14
C GLU A 184 -1.95 -0.12 -25.88
N GLN A 185 -0.96 -0.09 -26.77
CA GLN A 185 -0.75 1.02 -27.69
C GLN A 185 -1.68 0.88 -28.90
N ILE A 186 -2.49 1.89 -29.17
CA ILE A 186 -3.33 1.98 -30.37
C ILE A 186 -3.04 3.27 -31.13
N GLU A 187 -3.31 3.24 -32.43
CA GLU A 187 -3.27 4.42 -33.30
C GLU A 187 -4.70 4.89 -33.58
N PHE A 188 -4.94 6.19 -33.40
CA PHE A 188 -6.23 6.82 -33.65
C PHE A 188 -6.05 8.16 -34.35
N THR A 189 -6.88 8.45 -35.35
CA THR A 189 -6.86 9.73 -36.07
C THR A 189 -8.11 10.51 -35.68
N PRO A 190 -7.98 11.60 -34.90
CA PRO A 190 -9.09 12.46 -34.56
C PRO A 190 -9.79 13.02 -35.80
N SER A 191 -11.09 13.23 -35.67
CA SER A 191 -11.92 13.74 -36.76
C SER A 191 -11.51 15.15 -37.16
N GLY A 192 -11.05 15.29 -38.41
CA GLY A 192 -10.56 16.56 -38.95
C GLY A 192 -9.05 16.71 -38.90
N ASP A 193 -8.34 15.76 -38.30
CA ASP A 193 -6.89 15.61 -38.39
C ASP A 193 -6.49 14.66 -39.52
N ASP A 194 -5.28 14.85 -40.05
CA ASP A 194 -4.71 14.02 -41.12
C ASP A 194 -3.63 13.04 -40.59
N GLU A 195 -3.27 13.13 -39.31
CA GLU A 195 -2.20 12.36 -38.67
C GLU A 195 -2.76 11.48 -37.54
N ALA A 196 -2.32 10.23 -37.50
CA ALA A 196 -2.64 9.34 -36.39
C ALA A 196 -1.81 9.72 -35.16
N GLN A 197 -2.43 9.59 -34.00
CA GLN A 197 -1.81 9.77 -32.70
C GLN A 197 -1.81 8.43 -31.97
N THR A 198 -0.73 8.18 -31.22
CA THR A 198 -0.63 7.05 -30.31
C THR A 198 -1.44 7.30 -29.05
N TYR A 199 -2.25 6.33 -28.63
CA TYR A 199 -2.92 6.31 -27.33
C TYR A 199 -2.63 5.00 -26.58
N PHE A 200 -2.54 5.10 -25.25
CA PHE A 200 -2.46 3.97 -24.34
C PHE A 200 -3.84 3.73 -23.72
N VAL A 201 -4.47 2.62 -24.10
CA VAL A 201 -5.81 2.23 -23.66
C VAL A 201 -5.78 0.95 -22.84
N ARG A 202 -6.80 0.72 -22.01
CA ARG A 202 -6.96 -0.52 -21.24
C ARG A 202 -8.44 -0.90 -21.15
N ASP A 203 -8.71 -2.20 -21.02
CA ASP A 203 -10.09 -2.72 -21.00
C ASP A 203 -10.87 -2.37 -19.73
N PHE A 204 -10.21 -2.34 -18.58
CA PHE A 204 -10.84 -2.05 -17.30
C PHE A 204 -9.85 -1.50 -16.28
N ARG A 205 -10.37 -0.77 -15.29
CA ARG A 205 -9.56 -0.17 -14.22
C ARG A 205 -9.07 -1.15 -13.18
N SER A 206 -9.93 -2.05 -12.71
CA SER A 206 -9.54 -3.10 -11.78
C SER A 206 -10.49 -4.30 -11.84
N ARG A 207 -9.94 -5.49 -11.65
CA ARG A 207 -10.68 -6.73 -11.47
C ARG A 207 -10.17 -7.47 -10.24
N GLY A 208 -11.08 -8.02 -9.44
CA GLY A 208 -10.72 -8.99 -8.41
C GLY A 208 -10.12 -10.24 -9.05
N VAL A 209 -9.11 -10.82 -8.42
CA VAL A 209 -8.47 -12.05 -8.87
C VAL A 209 -8.30 -13.01 -7.72
N VAL A 210 -8.31 -14.31 -8.04
CA VAL A 210 -7.91 -15.39 -7.16
C VAL A 210 -6.75 -16.13 -7.82
N VAL A 211 -5.72 -16.46 -7.05
CA VAL A 211 -4.52 -17.16 -7.52
C VAL A 211 -4.42 -18.49 -6.80
N GLY A 212 -4.48 -19.58 -7.57
CA GLY A 212 -4.29 -20.93 -7.05
C GLY A 212 -2.87 -21.15 -6.51
N VAL A 213 -2.69 -22.22 -5.73
CA VAL A 213 -1.37 -22.60 -5.17
C VAL A 213 -0.35 -22.88 -6.28
N ASP A 214 -0.81 -23.28 -7.47
CA ASP A 214 0.01 -23.50 -8.66
C ASP A 214 0.36 -22.20 -9.44
N GLY A 215 -0.11 -21.04 -8.98
CA GLY A 215 0.08 -19.75 -9.62
C GLY A 215 -0.96 -19.42 -10.70
N THR A 216 -1.96 -20.28 -10.93
CA THR A 216 -3.03 -20.02 -11.91
C THR A 216 -3.89 -18.85 -11.46
N VAL A 217 -4.07 -17.85 -12.32
CA VAL A 217 -4.86 -16.64 -12.04
C VAL A 217 -6.27 -16.77 -12.62
N VAL A 218 -7.28 -16.56 -11.78
CA VAL A 218 -8.71 -16.54 -12.14
C VAL A 218 -9.26 -15.14 -11.86
N THR A 219 -9.94 -14.54 -12.83
CA THR A 219 -10.62 -13.26 -12.64
C THR A 219 -12.02 -13.45 -12.06
N LEU A 220 -12.41 -12.58 -11.14
CA LEU A 220 -13.74 -12.57 -10.55
C LEU A 220 -14.69 -11.72 -11.40
N PRO A 221 -15.91 -12.20 -11.71
CA PRO A 221 -16.88 -11.43 -12.48
C PRO A 221 -17.35 -10.22 -11.68
N VAL A 222 -17.71 -9.16 -12.38
CA VAL A 222 -18.40 -8.01 -11.79
C VAL A 222 -19.90 -8.10 -12.05
N ILE A 223 -20.71 -7.45 -11.20
CA ILE A 223 -22.16 -7.43 -11.33
C ILE A 223 -22.58 -6.63 -12.58
N SER A 224 -21.89 -5.53 -12.86
CA SER A 224 -22.04 -4.73 -14.08
C SER A 224 -20.67 -4.43 -14.67
N ASP A 225 -20.48 -4.81 -15.93
CA ASP A 225 -19.28 -4.59 -16.75
C ASP A 225 -19.39 -3.39 -17.71
N LEU A 226 -20.44 -2.56 -17.54
CA LEU A 226 -20.59 -1.31 -18.28
C LEU A 226 -19.29 -0.49 -18.21
N TYR A 227 -18.77 -0.06 -19.37
CA TYR A 227 -17.47 0.61 -19.52
C TYR A 227 -16.26 -0.17 -18.96
N GLY A 228 -16.34 -1.49 -18.95
CA GLY A 228 -15.34 -2.40 -18.37
C GLY A 228 -15.69 -2.79 -16.94
N GLY A 229 -16.42 -1.95 -16.20
CA GLY A 229 -16.74 -2.17 -14.79
C GLY A 229 -15.51 -2.21 -13.89
N GLN A 230 -15.75 -2.35 -12.59
CA GLN A 230 -14.71 -2.35 -11.57
C GLN A 230 -14.98 -3.43 -10.52
N GLY A 231 -13.93 -4.11 -10.09
CA GLY A 231 -13.99 -4.98 -8.91
C GLY A 231 -12.66 -5.09 -8.19
N THR A 232 -12.73 -5.44 -6.91
CA THR A 232 -11.57 -5.79 -6.08
C THR A 232 -11.89 -7.02 -5.24
N ALA A 233 -10.90 -7.88 -4.99
CA ALA A 233 -10.99 -8.90 -3.94
C ALA A 233 -10.06 -8.49 -2.80
N ASN A 234 -10.61 -8.41 -1.59
CA ASN A 234 -9.91 -7.91 -0.41
C ASN A 234 -9.61 -9.02 0.60
N ASP A 235 -10.41 -10.07 0.64
CA ASP A 235 -10.19 -11.20 1.54
C ASP A 235 -10.68 -12.53 0.97
N ILE A 236 -10.09 -13.64 1.41
CA ILE A 236 -10.42 -15.01 1.03
C ILE A 236 -10.32 -15.95 2.22
N VAL A 237 -11.37 -16.74 2.45
CA VAL A 237 -11.39 -17.79 3.47
C VAL A 237 -11.85 -19.11 2.89
N MET A 238 -11.19 -20.19 3.31
CA MET A 238 -11.63 -21.54 2.98
C MET A 238 -12.93 -21.87 3.73
N ARG A 239 -13.89 -22.42 3.01
CA ARG A 239 -15.15 -22.90 3.56
C ARG A 239 -14.98 -24.32 4.09
N PRO A 240 -15.74 -24.74 5.12
CA PRO A 240 -15.67 -26.11 5.66
C PRO A 240 -15.96 -27.23 4.65
N ASP A 241 -16.59 -26.93 3.52
CA ASP A 241 -16.88 -27.88 2.43
C ASP A 241 -15.77 -27.93 1.35
N GLY A 242 -14.68 -27.18 1.53
CA GLY A 242 -13.51 -27.16 0.65
C GLY A 242 -13.57 -26.15 -0.50
N GLY A 243 -14.66 -25.37 -0.61
CA GLY A 243 -14.70 -24.19 -1.50
C GLY A 243 -14.15 -22.94 -0.82
N TYR A 244 -14.37 -21.77 -1.41
CA TYR A 244 -13.89 -20.49 -0.86
C TYR A 244 -15.01 -19.45 -0.82
N TYR A 245 -14.96 -18.59 0.19
CA TYR A 245 -15.59 -17.27 0.13
C TYR A 245 -14.51 -16.25 -0.19
N VAL A 246 -14.78 -15.39 -1.17
CA VAL A 246 -13.96 -14.24 -1.49
C VAL A 246 -14.83 -13.01 -1.34
N VAL A 247 -14.34 -11.97 -0.66
CA VAL A 247 -15.09 -10.72 -0.51
C VAL A 247 -14.31 -9.53 -1.04
N GLY A 248 -15.07 -8.50 -1.42
CA GLY A 248 -14.53 -7.24 -1.87
C GLY A 248 -15.63 -6.31 -2.29
N ASP A 249 -15.51 -5.74 -3.48
CA ASP A 249 -16.58 -4.94 -4.07
C ASP A 249 -16.66 -5.10 -5.58
N SER A 250 -17.84 -4.78 -6.12
CA SER A 250 -18.11 -4.83 -7.54
C SER A 250 -18.98 -3.66 -7.98
N SER A 251 -18.72 -3.13 -9.17
CA SER A 251 -19.61 -2.20 -9.87
C SER A 251 -20.97 -2.85 -10.13
N THR A 252 -22.02 -2.10 -9.86
CA THR A 252 -23.42 -2.49 -10.06
C THR A 252 -24.13 -1.65 -11.12
N GLY A 253 -23.51 -0.55 -11.54
CA GLY A 253 -24.00 0.33 -12.59
C GLY A 253 -23.23 1.65 -12.59
N VAL A 254 -23.65 2.55 -13.47
CA VAL A 254 -23.21 3.95 -13.53
C VAL A 254 -24.43 4.81 -13.21
N PRO A 255 -24.35 5.74 -12.24
CA PRO A 255 -25.47 6.62 -11.91
C PRO A 255 -25.72 7.64 -13.03
N GLU A 256 -26.95 8.18 -13.08
CA GLU A 256 -27.45 9.01 -14.17
C GLU A 256 -26.55 10.23 -14.48
N ASP A 257 -26.04 10.92 -13.45
CA ASP A 257 -25.19 12.11 -13.62
C ASP A 257 -23.91 11.84 -14.42
N ARG A 258 -23.37 10.64 -14.31
CA ARG A 258 -22.15 10.19 -14.99
C ARG A 258 -22.47 9.60 -16.34
N GLN A 259 -23.62 8.96 -16.48
CA GLN A 259 -24.11 8.48 -17.77
C GLN A 259 -24.34 9.66 -18.73
N ASP A 260 -24.97 10.73 -18.25
CA ASP A 260 -25.15 11.96 -19.04
C ASP A 260 -23.80 12.55 -19.47
N ASN A 261 -22.80 12.59 -18.57
CA ASN A 261 -21.46 13.07 -18.92
C ASN A 261 -20.77 12.22 -19.99
N TYR A 262 -20.97 10.91 -19.95
CA TYR A 262 -20.47 10.00 -20.97
C TYR A 262 -21.17 10.25 -22.31
N ASP A 263 -22.50 10.29 -22.32
CA ASP A 263 -23.32 10.45 -23.54
C ASP A 263 -23.03 11.79 -24.25
N ASP A 264 -22.70 12.84 -23.49
CA ASP A 264 -22.37 14.16 -24.02
C ASP A 264 -20.94 14.26 -24.60
N ARG A 265 -20.01 13.37 -24.22
CA ARG A 265 -18.56 13.57 -24.45
C ARG A 265 -17.88 12.44 -25.21
N CYS A 266 -18.28 11.19 -25.01
CA CYS A 266 -17.55 10.04 -25.53
C CYS A 266 -18.13 9.58 -26.88
N ASP A 267 -18.03 10.43 -27.89
CA ASP A 267 -18.55 10.18 -29.25
C ASP A 267 -17.57 9.43 -30.17
N GLY A 268 -16.29 9.37 -29.79
CA GLY A 268 -15.25 8.71 -30.58
C GLY A 268 -14.71 9.54 -31.73
N GLU A 269 -14.93 10.86 -31.73
CA GLU A 269 -14.47 11.77 -32.79
C GLU A 269 -13.12 12.41 -32.43
N ASP A 270 -12.97 12.97 -31.22
CA ASP A 270 -11.74 13.65 -30.78
C ASP A 270 -10.69 12.68 -30.20
N GLU A 271 -11.13 11.54 -29.65
CA GLU A 271 -10.29 10.52 -29.01
C GLU A 271 -10.98 9.14 -29.04
N PRO A 272 -10.26 8.02 -28.83
CA PRO A 272 -10.90 6.72 -28.68
C PRO A 272 -11.89 6.71 -27.50
N VAL A 273 -13.04 6.05 -27.66
CA VAL A 273 -14.06 5.96 -26.59
C VAL A 273 -13.49 5.42 -25.28
N ALA A 274 -12.56 4.46 -25.34
CA ALA A 274 -11.88 3.92 -24.17
C ALA A 274 -11.02 4.97 -23.43
N VAL A 275 -10.41 5.92 -24.16
CA VAL A 275 -9.68 7.04 -23.56
C VAL A 275 -10.64 7.97 -22.85
N CYS A 276 -11.75 8.36 -23.51
CA CYS A 276 -12.76 9.23 -22.90
C CYS A 276 -13.31 8.63 -21.58
N VAL A 277 -13.65 7.34 -21.58
CA VAL A 277 -14.07 6.61 -20.37
C VAL A 277 -13.00 6.67 -19.30
N TRP A 278 -11.75 6.36 -19.64
CA TRP A 278 -10.62 6.39 -18.72
C TRP A 278 -10.41 7.79 -18.11
N GLU A 279 -10.56 8.84 -18.91
CA GLU A 279 -10.48 10.21 -18.41
C GLU A 279 -11.63 10.54 -17.46
N ILE A 280 -12.86 10.12 -17.77
CA ILE A 280 -14.02 10.29 -16.89
C ILE A 280 -13.79 9.55 -15.57
N GLU A 281 -13.27 8.32 -15.60
CA GLU A 281 -12.92 7.55 -14.40
C GLU A 281 -11.86 8.26 -13.54
N ASN A 282 -10.84 8.87 -14.16
CA ASN A 282 -9.77 9.58 -13.47
C ASN A 282 -10.26 10.91 -12.87
N ARG A 283 -11.07 11.68 -13.62
CA ARG A 283 -11.70 12.92 -13.12
C ARG A 283 -12.72 12.64 -12.02
N SER A 284 -13.49 11.56 -12.15
CA SER A 284 -14.47 11.15 -11.14
C SER A 284 -13.79 10.75 -9.84
N ALA A 285 -12.61 10.13 -9.91
CA ALA A 285 -11.82 9.77 -8.73
C ALA A 285 -11.25 11.00 -7.99
N SER A 286 -11.03 12.14 -8.66
CA SER A 286 -10.48 13.36 -8.05
C SER A 286 -11.54 14.34 -7.57
N ASN A 287 -12.70 14.42 -8.24
CA ASN A 287 -13.75 15.42 -7.96
C ASN A 287 -15.00 14.87 -7.26
N THR A 288 -15.24 13.56 -7.32
CA THR A 288 -16.36 12.92 -6.60
C THR A 288 -15.77 11.93 -5.61
N ARG A 289 -16.24 11.93 -4.36
CA ARG A 289 -15.73 11.00 -3.32
C ARG A 289 -15.88 9.51 -3.71
N ASN A 290 -16.64 9.20 -4.77
CA ASN A 290 -17.29 7.92 -4.98
C ASN A 290 -16.94 7.25 -6.33
N GLY A 291 -16.15 7.88 -7.21
CA GLY A 291 -15.71 7.29 -8.50
C GLY A 291 -16.76 7.30 -9.61
N LEU A 292 -16.57 6.53 -10.70
CA LEU A 292 -17.49 6.43 -11.86
C LEU A 292 -18.71 5.51 -11.57
N TYR A 293 -18.51 4.45 -10.79
CA TYR A 293 -19.52 3.39 -10.62
C TYR A 293 -20.22 3.45 -9.27
N ASP A 294 -21.49 3.05 -9.24
CA ASP A 294 -22.08 2.49 -8.03
C ASP A 294 -21.38 1.18 -7.69
N ARG A 295 -20.78 1.09 -6.51
CA ARG A 295 -20.06 -0.11 -6.05
C ARG A 295 -20.74 -0.71 -4.83
N ARG A 296 -20.81 -2.04 -4.78
CA ARG A 296 -21.40 -2.76 -3.65
C ARG A 296 -20.43 -3.81 -3.13
N ALA A 297 -20.40 -3.94 -1.81
CA ALA A 297 -19.76 -5.05 -1.13
C ALA A 297 -20.28 -6.35 -1.75
N THR A 298 -19.37 -7.23 -2.14
CA THR A 298 -19.69 -8.42 -2.92
C THR A 298 -19.03 -9.63 -2.30
N LEU A 299 -19.75 -10.75 -2.26
CA LEU A 299 -19.27 -12.07 -1.86
C LEU A 299 -19.31 -12.98 -3.09
N TRP A 300 -18.15 -13.44 -3.54
CA TRP A 300 -18.03 -14.51 -4.51
C TRP A 300 -17.89 -15.84 -3.76
N THR A 301 -18.70 -16.83 -4.14
CA THR A 301 -18.54 -18.20 -3.66
C THR A 301 -17.86 -19.00 -4.76
N LEU A 302 -16.74 -19.66 -4.42
CA LEU A 302 -15.99 -20.50 -5.34
C LEU A 302 -16.07 -21.96 -4.89
N ASP A 303 -15.98 -22.89 -5.85
CA ASP A 303 -15.72 -24.29 -5.57
C ASP A 303 -14.22 -24.56 -5.33
N ALA A 304 -13.86 -25.81 -5.04
CA ALA A 304 -12.48 -26.23 -4.76
C ALA A 304 -11.55 -26.10 -5.99
N ASP A 305 -12.10 -26.02 -7.19
CA ASP A 305 -11.37 -25.83 -8.45
C ASP A 305 -11.30 -24.34 -8.83
N LEU A 306 -11.66 -23.44 -7.91
CA LEU A 306 -11.70 -21.99 -8.06
C LEU A 306 -12.72 -21.46 -9.08
N ASN A 307 -13.71 -22.27 -9.48
CA ASN A 307 -14.80 -21.78 -10.31
C ASN A 307 -15.78 -20.97 -9.47
N VAL A 308 -16.17 -19.80 -9.96
CA VAL A 308 -17.19 -18.97 -9.31
C VAL A 308 -18.57 -19.63 -9.48
N VAL A 309 -19.16 -20.06 -8.36
CA VAL A 309 -20.48 -20.71 -8.33
C VAL A 309 -21.60 -19.75 -7.96
N ASP A 310 -21.29 -18.64 -7.26
CA ASP A 310 -22.24 -17.58 -6.93
C ASP A 310 -21.54 -16.22 -6.81
N THR A 311 -22.26 -15.15 -7.13
CA THR A 311 -21.82 -13.75 -6.96
C THR A 311 -22.94 -12.98 -6.30
N LYS A 312 -22.76 -12.64 -5.03
CA LYS A 312 -23.79 -12.05 -4.19
C LYS A 312 -23.46 -10.60 -3.84
N ASN A 313 -24.38 -9.70 -4.17
CA ASN A 313 -24.39 -8.33 -3.67
C ASN A 313 -24.76 -8.34 -2.18
N LEU A 314 -23.89 -7.79 -1.32
CA LEU A 314 -24.08 -7.72 0.13
C LEU A 314 -24.84 -6.46 0.59
N GLY A 315 -25.13 -5.53 -0.31
CA GLY A 315 -25.99 -4.37 -0.06
C GLY A 315 -25.25 -3.08 0.28
N LEU A 316 -26.04 -2.06 0.65
CA LEU A 316 -25.59 -0.72 0.99
C LEU A 316 -26.27 -0.29 2.30
N GLY A 317 -25.55 0.40 3.17
CA GLY A 317 -26.02 0.88 4.48
C GLY A 317 -26.93 2.11 4.43
N LEU A 318 -27.36 2.54 3.25
CA LEU A 318 -28.38 3.57 3.08
C LEU A 318 -29.38 3.18 1.99
N SER A 319 -30.56 3.78 2.05
CA SER A 319 -31.53 3.75 0.96
C SER A 319 -31.31 4.94 0.04
N ILE A 320 -31.18 4.66 -1.26
CA ILE A 320 -31.02 5.68 -2.30
C ILE A 320 -32.40 6.30 -2.59
N GLU A 321 -32.48 7.61 -2.55
CA GLU A 321 -33.70 8.38 -2.86
C GLU A 321 -33.86 8.60 -4.38
N GLU A 322 -35.08 8.83 -4.86
CA GLU A 322 -35.38 8.89 -6.31
C GLU A 322 -34.68 10.04 -7.05
N ASP A 323 -34.29 11.10 -6.34
CA ASP A 323 -33.58 12.28 -6.89
C ASP A 323 -32.07 12.26 -6.63
N GLU A 324 -31.54 11.19 -6.04
CA GLU A 324 -30.11 11.02 -5.78
C GLU A 324 -29.41 10.33 -6.96
N ASN A 325 -28.77 11.16 -7.78
CA ASN A 325 -28.06 10.69 -8.98
C ASN A 325 -26.55 10.51 -8.76
N SER A 326 -26.06 10.43 -7.52
CA SER A 326 -24.63 10.25 -7.22
C SER A 326 -24.26 8.78 -7.04
N ALA A 327 -23.00 8.42 -7.32
CA ALA A 327 -22.50 7.08 -7.02
C ALA A 327 -22.46 6.82 -5.50
N PHE A 328 -22.88 5.64 -5.05
CA PHE A 328 -22.74 5.17 -3.67
C PHE A 328 -21.86 3.93 -3.58
N VAL A 329 -21.21 3.74 -2.42
CA VAL A 329 -20.20 2.69 -2.25
C VAL A 329 -20.40 1.94 -0.93
N SER A 330 -20.32 0.61 -1.02
CA SER A 330 -19.98 -0.28 0.09
C SER A 330 -18.89 -1.24 -0.36
N THR A 331 -18.05 -1.68 0.58
CA THR A 331 -16.92 -2.58 0.31
C THR A 331 -16.74 -3.52 1.50
N ALA A 332 -16.64 -4.82 1.23
CA ALA A 332 -16.20 -5.79 2.22
C ALA A 332 -14.68 -5.90 2.20
N LEU A 333 -14.06 -5.95 3.38
CA LEU A 333 -12.61 -6.01 3.58
C LEU A 333 -12.15 -7.30 4.25
N ALA A 334 -13.01 -7.97 5.02
CA ALA A 334 -12.73 -9.27 5.60
C ALA A 334 -13.98 -10.14 5.69
N VAL A 335 -13.81 -11.47 5.74
CA VAL A 335 -14.87 -12.48 5.84
C VAL A 335 -14.41 -13.68 6.66
N ASN A 336 -15.29 -14.19 7.52
CA ASN A 336 -14.99 -15.39 8.29
C ASN A 336 -15.55 -16.67 7.63
N ALA A 337 -15.23 -17.85 8.18
CA ALA A 337 -15.60 -19.12 7.56
C ALA A 337 -17.13 -19.39 7.52
N GLN A 338 -17.92 -18.61 8.27
CA GLN A 338 -19.38 -18.65 8.25
C GLN A 338 -19.99 -17.72 7.17
N GLY A 339 -19.17 -16.97 6.43
CA GLY A 339 -19.60 -16.04 5.39
C GLY A 339 -20.12 -14.70 5.93
N ILE A 340 -19.79 -14.36 7.18
CA ILE A 340 -20.06 -13.03 7.74
C ILE A 340 -18.92 -12.12 7.31
N ALA A 341 -19.26 -11.03 6.62
CA ALA A 341 -18.28 -10.09 6.10
C ALA A 341 -18.34 -8.75 6.83
N VAL A 342 -17.21 -8.06 6.90
CA VAL A 342 -17.08 -6.72 7.50
C VAL A 342 -16.32 -5.80 6.57
N GLY A 343 -16.51 -4.50 6.70
CA GLY A 343 -15.84 -3.51 5.87
C GLY A 343 -16.35 -2.11 6.16
N TYR A 344 -16.81 -1.42 5.12
CA TYR A 344 -17.44 -0.11 5.25
C TYR A 344 -18.56 0.12 4.25
N SER A 345 -19.45 1.06 4.58
CA SER A 345 -20.52 1.49 3.70
C SER A 345 -20.74 2.99 3.80
N HIS A 346 -21.28 3.58 2.74
CA HIS A 346 -22.01 4.84 2.86
C HIS A 346 -23.26 4.65 3.71
N ILE A 347 -23.43 5.54 4.69
CA ILE A 347 -24.52 5.58 5.67
C ILE A 347 -24.91 7.06 5.85
N ARG A 348 -26.19 7.36 6.03
CA ARG A 348 -26.65 8.73 6.29
C ARG A 348 -26.25 9.18 7.70
N ASP A 349 -25.94 10.46 7.84
CA ASP A 349 -25.64 11.07 9.13
C ASP A 349 -26.92 11.16 9.98
N ASN A 350 -26.89 10.63 11.21
CA ASN A 350 -28.07 10.57 12.09
C ASN A 350 -28.68 11.95 12.38
N ASN A 351 -27.92 13.03 12.23
CA ASN A 351 -28.39 14.40 12.47
C ASN A 351 -28.70 15.18 11.18
N ASN A 352 -28.33 14.66 10.02
CA ASN A 352 -28.52 15.30 8.73
C ASN A 352 -28.50 14.29 7.57
N ASP A 353 -29.66 13.85 7.12
CA ASP A 353 -29.81 12.86 6.05
C ASP A 353 -29.15 13.26 4.71
N ASN A 354 -28.89 14.55 4.47
CA ASN A 354 -28.16 15.04 3.29
C ASN A 354 -26.64 14.83 3.37
N ARG A 355 -26.13 14.41 4.54
CA ARG A 355 -24.72 14.13 4.75
C ARG A 355 -24.51 12.61 4.74
N ILE A 356 -23.61 12.17 3.88
CA ILE A 356 -23.21 10.77 3.77
C ILE A 356 -21.85 10.59 4.45
N ASN A 357 -21.81 9.66 5.41
CA ASN A 357 -20.62 9.24 6.12
C ASN A 357 -20.17 7.86 5.59
N THR A 358 -18.86 7.59 5.64
CA THR A 358 -18.29 6.28 5.27
C THR A 358 -17.88 5.54 6.53
N LEU A 359 -18.74 4.65 7.03
CA LEU A 359 -18.64 4.07 8.37
C LEU A 359 -18.35 2.56 8.34
N PRO A 360 -17.73 2.01 9.40
CA PRO A 360 -17.53 0.57 9.54
C PRO A 360 -18.87 -0.17 9.49
N ALA A 361 -18.94 -1.21 8.68
CA ALA A 361 -20.17 -1.95 8.42
C ALA A 361 -19.99 -3.46 8.57
N LEU A 362 -21.04 -4.10 9.06
CA LEU A 362 -21.21 -5.55 9.15
C LEU A 362 -22.22 -5.97 8.08
N PHE A 363 -21.83 -6.91 7.21
CA PHE A 363 -22.67 -7.49 6.18
C PHE A 363 -23.09 -8.89 6.63
N LYS A 364 -24.33 -9.01 7.11
CA LYS A 364 -24.83 -10.25 7.71
C LYS A 364 -26.29 -10.45 7.39
N ASP A 365 -26.66 -11.68 7.04
CA ASP A 365 -28.06 -12.10 6.80
C ASP A 365 -28.82 -11.25 5.75
N GLY A 366 -28.09 -10.63 4.81
CA GLY A 366 -28.67 -9.77 3.77
C GLY A 366 -28.92 -8.32 4.22
N GLU A 367 -28.47 -7.96 5.42
CA GLU A 367 -28.53 -6.62 5.98
C GLU A 367 -27.12 -6.00 6.07
N VAL A 368 -27.09 -4.67 6.00
CA VAL A 368 -25.88 -3.87 6.26
C VAL A 368 -26.09 -3.12 7.56
N LEU A 369 -25.31 -3.49 8.58
CA LEU A 369 -25.42 -2.95 9.93
C LEU A 369 -24.22 -2.05 10.23
N GLU A 370 -24.50 -0.89 10.82
CA GLU A 370 -23.47 0.02 11.33
C GLU A 370 -22.84 -0.53 12.62
N ILE A 371 -21.51 -0.50 12.72
CA ILE A 371 -20.78 -1.04 13.89
C ILE A 371 -20.55 0.05 14.97
N ILE A 372 -20.42 1.31 14.56
CA ILE A 372 -20.04 2.43 15.42
C ILE A 372 -21.20 3.40 15.53
N ASP A 373 -21.52 3.83 16.75
CA ASP A 373 -22.57 4.83 16.98
C ASP A 373 -22.09 6.25 16.61
N GLN A 374 -22.85 6.96 15.77
CA GLN A 374 -22.55 8.34 15.38
C GLN A 374 -22.82 9.36 16.49
N GLU A 375 -23.58 9.02 17.53
CA GLU A 375 -23.89 9.93 18.64
C GLU A 375 -22.64 10.43 19.38
N ASP A 376 -21.52 9.70 19.28
CA ASP A 376 -20.21 10.04 19.86
C ASP A 376 -19.28 10.82 18.89
N ASP A 377 -19.85 11.53 17.91
CA ASP A 377 -19.17 12.33 16.87
C ASP A 377 -18.30 11.50 15.90
N TRP A 378 -18.50 10.19 15.82
CA TRP A 378 -17.86 9.32 14.83
C TRP A 378 -18.50 9.53 13.46
N TYR A 379 -17.69 9.82 12.44
CA TYR A 379 -18.21 10.15 11.10
C TYR A 379 -17.51 9.43 9.95
N SER A 380 -16.50 8.61 10.25
CA SER A 380 -15.88 7.75 9.24
C SER A 380 -15.18 6.56 9.88
N GLY A 381 -14.88 5.49 9.13
CA GLY A 381 -14.12 4.35 9.62
C GLY A 381 -14.19 3.14 8.70
N LYS A 382 -13.47 2.08 9.06
CA LYS A 382 -13.52 0.77 8.41
C LYS A 382 -13.35 -0.35 9.44
N ALA A 383 -14.04 -1.47 9.23
CA ALA A 383 -13.71 -2.74 9.85
C ALA A 383 -12.78 -3.52 8.92
N THR A 384 -11.65 -4.01 9.44
CA THR A 384 -10.54 -4.53 8.62
C THR A 384 -10.34 -6.03 8.74
N ALA A 385 -10.69 -6.63 9.87
CA ALA A 385 -10.55 -8.07 10.11
C ALA A 385 -11.66 -8.59 11.04
N ILE A 386 -11.96 -9.88 10.95
CA ILE A 386 -12.99 -10.58 11.71
C ILE A 386 -12.54 -12.00 12.05
N THR A 387 -12.70 -12.41 13.31
CA THR A 387 -12.48 -13.80 13.74
C THR A 387 -13.70 -14.69 13.48
N ASP A 388 -13.50 -16.00 13.47
CA ASP A 388 -14.59 -16.99 13.40
C ASP A 388 -15.55 -16.89 14.59
N ASN A 389 -15.06 -16.41 15.74
CA ASN A 389 -15.89 -16.14 16.91
C ASN A 389 -16.64 -14.79 16.84
N GLY A 390 -16.53 -14.06 15.73
CA GLY A 390 -17.29 -12.82 15.50
C GLY A 390 -16.74 -11.61 16.27
N ILE A 391 -15.44 -11.57 16.52
CA ILE A 391 -14.75 -10.36 16.99
C ILE A 391 -14.20 -9.62 15.78
N VAL A 392 -14.58 -8.36 15.65
CA VAL A 392 -14.20 -7.49 14.55
C VAL A 392 -13.20 -6.46 15.05
N THR A 393 -12.17 -6.15 14.28
CA THR A 393 -11.27 -5.03 14.54
C THR A 393 -11.27 -4.03 13.38
N GLY A 394 -10.77 -2.82 13.62
CA GLY A 394 -10.66 -1.79 12.61
C GLY A 394 -10.40 -0.43 13.21
N TYR A 395 -10.92 0.63 12.59
CA TYR A 395 -10.81 1.99 13.10
C TYR A 395 -12.03 2.86 12.81
N ALA A 396 -12.27 3.84 13.67
CA ALA A 396 -13.24 4.91 13.46
C ALA A 396 -12.55 6.28 13.55
N THR A 397 -13.16 7.31 12.98
CA THR A 397 -12.60 8.66 12.84
C THR A 397 -13.52 9.68 13.48
N LYS A 398 -12.93 10.53 14.32
CA LYS A 398 -13.59 11.72 14.87
C LYS A 398 -12.62 12.89 15.00
N ASN A 399 -13.11 14.05 15.39
CA ASN A 399 -12.26 15.20 15.66
C ASN A 399 -11.86 15.23 17.13
N ILE A 400 -10.55 15.20 17.41
CA ILE A 400 -9.99 15.32 18.75
C ILE A 400 -9.06 16.54 18.73
N GLU A 401 -9.33 17.53 19.60
CA GLU A 401 -8.53 18.75 19.70
C GLU A 401 -8.39 19.52 18.35
N GLY A 402 -9.42 19.46 17.50
CA GLY A 402 -9.43 20.11 16.18
C GLY A 402 -8.66 19.36 15.08
N ARG A 403 -8.10 18.18 15.39
CA ARG A 403 -7.47 17.28 14.41
C ARG A 403 -8.41 16.13 14.08
N ARG A 404 -8.46 15.74 12.80
CA ARG A 404 -9.07 14.48 12.38
C ARG A 404 -8.18 13.33 12.87
N THR A 405 -8.71 12.48 13.74
CA THR A 405 -7.96 11.41 14.40
C THR A 405 -8.69 10.08 14.21
N THR A 406 -7.97 9.04 13.79
CA THR A 406 -8.48 7.66 13.78
C THR A 406 -8.22 6.99 15.12
N LYS A 407 -9.13 6.14 15.57
CA LYS A 407 -9.00 5.31 16.76
C LYS A 407 -9.31 3.89 16.41
N PHE A 408 -8.42 2.96 16.74
CA PHE A 408 -8.72 1.55 16.57
C PHE A 408 -9.84 1.13 17.53
N PHE A 409 -10.60 0.12 17.13
CA PHE A 409 -11.65 -0.47 17.95
C PHE A 409 -11.64 -1.99 17.82
N TYR A 410 -12.25 -2.66 18.78
CA TYR A 410 -12.80 -4.00 18.56
C TYR A 410 -14.29 -4.04 18.87
N HIS A 411 -15.02 -4.91 18.17
CA HIS A 411 -16.46 -5.08 18.30
C HIS A 411 -16.81 -6.57 18.42
N ASN A 412 -17.64 -6.92 19.39
CA ASN A 412 -18.18 -8.26 19.53
C ASN A 412 -19.60 -8.32 18.95
N ILE A 413 -19.79 -9.11 17.88
CA ILE A 413 -21.07 -9.22 17.16
C ILE A 413 -22.17 -9.83 18.04
N GLU A 414 -21.83 -10.78 18.93
CA GLU A 414 -22.80 -11.44 19.80
C GLU A 414 -23.35 -10.48 20.86
N THR A 415 -22.49 -9.67 21.47
CA THR A 415 -22.90 -8.73 22.53
C THR A 415 -23.28 -7.35 22.00
N GLY A 416 -22.98 -7.05 20.74
CA GLY A 416 -23.15 -5.72 20.13
C GLY A 416 -22.29 -4.63 20.78
N THR A 417 -21.18 -5.01 21.42
CA THR A 417 -20.34 -4.08 22.21
C THR A 417 -19.10 -3.67 21.43
N THR A 418 -18.88 -2.36 21.31
CA THR A 418 -17.68 -1.76 20.72
C THR A 418 -16.82 -1.14 21.82
N VAL A 419 -15.51 -1.38 21.76
CA VAL A 419 -14.52 -0.82 22.69
C VAL A 419 -13.42 -0.10 21.90
N PHE A 420 -13.03 1.08 22.39
CA PHE A 420 -11.90 1.88 21.88
C PHE A 420 -10.80 1.92 22.95
N PRO A 421 -9.74 1.10 22.82
CA PRO A 421 -8.66 1.10 23.81
C PRO A 421 -7.82 2.38 23.79
N THR A 422 -6.95 2.53 24.79
CA THR A 422 -6.05 3.69 24.86
C THR A 422 -4.85 3.51 23.93
N ASP A 423 -4.61 4.48 23.05
CA ASP A 423 -3.43 4.50 22.17
C ASP A 423 -2.18 5.04 22.90
N TYR A 424 -1.18 5.51 22.14
CA TYR A 424 0.02 6.16 22.68
C TYR A 424 -0.29 7.48 23.42
N PHE A 425 -1.22 8.28 22.92
CA PHE A 425 -1.69 9.53 23.54
C PHE A 425 -3.07 9.94 22.98
N THR A 426 -3.76 10.87 23.62
CA THR A 426 -5.17 11.21 23.32
C THR A 426 -5.43 11.54 21.84
N SER A 427 -4.58 12.32 21.19
CA SER A 427 -4.71 12.70 19.78
C SER A 427 -3.86 11.85 18.82
N SER A 428 -3.33 10.72 19.28
CA SER A 428 -2.64 9.72 18.43
C SER A 428 -3.65 9.08 17.50
N SER A 429 -3.33 9.00 16.21
CA SER A 429 -4.15 8.23 15.27
C SER A 429 -3.70 6.77 15.27
N SER A 430 -4.63 5.84 15.45
CA SER A 430 -4.38 4.39 15.45
C SER A 430 -5.31 3.64 14.49
N VAL A 431 -4.83 2.50 13.99
CA VAL A 431 -5.56 1.59 13.10
C VAL A 431 -5.23 0.16 13.52
N GLY A 432 -6.26 -0.62 13.87
CA GLY A 432 -6.15 -2.08 13.96
C GLY A 432 -6.22 -2.65 12.55
N ARG A 433 -5.29 -3.55 12.21
CA ARG A 433 -5.21 -4.15 10.88
C ARG A 433 -5.74 -5.58 10.89
N ASP A 434 -5.28 -6.37 11.84
CA ASP A 434 -5.57 -7.80 11.90
C ASP A 434 -5.81 -8.29 13.34
N ILE A 435 -6.46 -9.44 13.48
CA ILE A 435 -6.81 -10.08 14.74
C ILE A 435 -6.80 -11.62 14.61
N ASN A 436 -6.08 -12.31 15.49
CA ASN A 436 -6.08 -13.78 15.54
C ASN A 436 -7.19 -14.36 16.44
N GLU A 437 -7.36 -15.68 16.44
CA GLU A 437 -8.43 -16.36 17.19
C GLU A 437 -8.23 -16.31 18.72
N GLN A 438 -7.04 -15.94 19.20
CA GLN A 438 -6.71 -15.75 20.60
C GLN A 438 -7.10 -14.35 21.10
N GLY A 439 -7.58 -13.46 20.21
CA GLY A 439 -7.95 -12.10 20.56
C GLY A 439 -6.75 -11.18 20.72
N VAL A 440 -5.70 -11.38 19.92
CA VAL A 440 -4.57 -10.46 19.81
C VAL A 440 -4.71 -9.67 18.53
N ILE A 441 -4.71 -8.34 18.66
CA ILE A 441 -4.85 -7.37 17.59
C ILE A 441 -3.50 -6.75 17.31
N VAL A 442 -3.16 -6.61 16.03
CA VAL A 442 -1.98 -5.87 15.59
C VAL A 442 -2.36 -4.70 14.68
N GLY A 443 -1.49 -3.70 14.61
CA GLY A 443 -1.71 -2.53 13.77
C GLY A 443 -0.61 -1.50 13.90
N GLU A 444 -0.96 -0.23 13.70
CA GLU A 444 -0.01 0.88 13.74
C GLU A 444 -0.64 2.18 14.28
N GLY A 445 0.17 2.97 14.99
CA GLY A 445 -0.27 4.21 15.63
C GLY A 445 0.76 5.33 15.57
N GLU A 446 0.31 6.59 15.64
CA GLU A 446 1.19 7.76 15.71
C GLU A 446 1.90 7.83 17.07
N VAL A 447 3.23 7.81 17.08
CA VAL A 447 4.04 7.83 18.32
C VAL A 447 4.49 9.24 18.73
N ASP A 448 4.50 10.19 17.80
CA ASP A 448 5.01 11.54 18.04
C ASP A 448 3.93 12.62 18.02
N VAL A 449 4.04 13.57 18.96
CA VAL A 449 3.13 14.73 19.07
C VAL A 449 3.58 15.90 18.18
N VAL A 450 4.77 15.82 17.57
CA VAL A 450 5.41 16.90 16.81
C VAL A 450 4.53 17.31 15.62
N ASN A 451 4.29 18.62 15.49
CA ASN A 451 3.52 19.25 14.41
C ASN A 451 4.34 19.34 13.10
N SER A 452 4.95 18.24 12.67
CA SER A 452 5.37 18.07 11.27
C SER A 452 4.17 17.62 10.44
N GLY A 453 4.14 17.95 9.14
CA GLY A 453 3.02 17.62 8.25
C GLY A 453 2.68 16.12 8.15
N SER A 454 3.59 15.24 8.60
CA SER A 454 3.36 13.81 8.83
C SER A 454 3.94 13.44 10.21
N ARG A 455 3.19 12.66 11.00
CA ARG A 455 3.64 12.10 12.29
C ARG A 455 4.20 10.70 12.04
N ARG A 456 5.30 10.35 12.73
CA ARG A 456 5.87 9.00 12.71
C ARG A 456 4.85 8.00 13.24
N ARG A 457 4.77 6.84 12.60
CA ARG A 457 3.92 5.72 13.01
C ARG A 457 4.78 4.50 13.29
N GLU A 458 4.35 3.71 14.26
CA GLU A 458 5.00 2.48 14.66
C GLU A 458 3.97 1.38 14.92
N GLY A 459 4.40 0.14 14.73
CA GLY A 459 3.57 -1.03 14.94
C GLY A 459 3.19 -1.22 16.41
N PHE A 460 1.96 -1.69 16.67
CA PHE A 460 1.52 -2.05 18.01
C PHE A 460 0.92 -3.45 18.05
N ILE A 461 0.89 -3.99 19.27
CA ILE A 461 0.15 -5.20 19.66
C ILE A 461 -0.82 -4.86 20.80
N TYR A 462 -1.98 -5.51 20.82
CA TYR A 462 -3.01 -5.35 21.85
C TYR A 462 -3.75 -6.66 22.12
N THR A 463 -3.84 -7.10 23.37
CA THR A 463 -4.69 -8.25 23.74
C THR A 463 -6.06 -7.74 24.21
N LEU A 464 -7.14 -8.39 23.79
CA LEU A 464 -8.48 -8.03 24.22
C LEU A 464 -8.61 -7.93 25.75
N GLY A 465 -9.02 -6.76 26.22
CA GLY A 465 -9.19 -6.47 27.65
C GLY A 465 -8.01 -5.75 28.30
N ASP A 466 -6.88 -5.56 27.59
CA ASP A 466 -5.79 -4.72 28.06
C ASP A 466 -6.20 -3.24 28.12
N ASP A 467 -5.51 -2.46 28.96
CA ASP A 467 -5.78 -1.04 29.16
C ASP A 467 -5.36 -0.18 27.96
N LYS A 468 -4.23 -0.52 27.33
CA LYS A 468 -3.59 0.25 26.25
C LYS A 468 -2.80 -0.64 25.30
N ILE A 469 -2.49 -0.11 24.11
CA ILE A 469 -1.59 -0.75 23.16
C ILE A 469 -0.14 -0.81 23.68
N ALA A 470 0.61 -1.82 23.23
CA ALA A 470 2.05 -1.93 23.43
C ALA A 470 2.79 -1.66 22.10
N ASN A 471 3.83 -0.82 22.14
CA ASN A 471 4.67 -0.55 20.97
C ASN A 471 5.55 -1.76 20.67
N ILE A 472 5.55 -2.25 19.43
CA ILE A 472 6.37 -3.40 19.05
C ILE A 472 7.86 -3.07 19.16
N ASN A 473 8.30 -1.85 18.88
CA ASN A 473 9.72 -1.48 18.99
C ASN A 473 10.23 -1.57 20.44
N ASP A 474 9.37 -1.38 21.45
CA ASP A 474 9.72 -1.56 22.87
C ASP A 474 9.88 -3.04 23.25
N LEU A 475 9.50 -3.96 22.36
CA LEU A 475 9.54 -5.41 22.57
C LEU A 475 10.70 -6.09 21.82
N LEU A 476 11.48 -5.32 21.05
CA LEU A 476 12.63 -5.75 20.27
C LEU A 476 13.95 -5.61 21.05
N PRO A 477 15.03 -6.30 20.64
CA PRO A 477 16.36 -6.13 21.25
C PRO A 477 16.90 -4.70 21.09
N CYS A 478 17.67 -4.23 22.06
CA CYS A 478 18.32 -2.91 21.96
C CYS A 478 19.54 -2.91 21.01
N TYR A 479 20.23 -4.05 20.94
CA TYR A 479 21.48 -4.21 20.20
C TYR A 479 21.38 -5.33 19.16
N ASP A 480 22.18 -5.22 18.11
CA ASP A 480 22.37 -6.29 17.14
C ASP A 480 23.10 -7.50 17.80
N VAL A 481 23.27 -8.58 17.04
CA VAL A 481 23.90 -9.84 17.47
C VAL A 481 25.35 -9.67 17.97
N ASP A 482 26.00 -8.55 17.66
CA ASP A 482 27.32 -8.20 18.16
C ASP A 482 27.31 -7.63 19.59
N GLY A 483 26.14 -7.24 20.11
CA GLY A 483 25.95 -6.65 21.42
C GLY A 483 26.51 -5.22 21.57
N GLU A 484 26.92 -4.58 20.46
CA GLU A 484 27.53 -3.25 20.46
C GLU A 484 26.80 -2.28 19.52
N SER A 485 26.39 -2.76 18.33
CA SER A 485 25.70 -1.96 17.33
C SER A 485 24.22 -1.80 17.69
N ASN A 486 23.66 -0.63 17.40
CA ASN A 486 22.21 -0.41 17.54
C ASN A 486 21.45 -1.44 16.70
N TYR A 487 20.29 -1.86 17.20
CA TYR A 487 19.43 -2.78 16.47
C TYR A 487 19.12 -2.23 15.06
N PRO A 488 19.34 -3.02 13.99
CA PRO A 488 19.34 -2.49 12.62
C PRO A 488 17.95 -2.26 12.02
N TYR A 489 16.90 -2.66 12.74
CA TYR A 489 15.52 -2.57 12.28
C TYR A 489 14.73 -1.57 13.11
N THR A 490 13.90 -0.79 12.44
CA THR A 490 12.81 -0.03 13.07
C THR A 490 11.50 -0.55 12.52
N PHE A 491 10.66 -1.11 13.37
CA PHE A 491 9.40 -1.73 12.99
C PHE A 491 8.32 -0.65 12.79
N ALA A 492 7.87 -0.49 11.55
CA ALA A 492 6.97 0.59 11.15
C ALA A 492 5.50 0.19 11.24
N GLU A 493 5.17 -1.02 10.80
CA GLU A 493 3.80 -1.48 10.61
C GLU A 493 3.68 -2.98 10.89
N ALA A 494 2.74 -3.37 11.75
CA ALA A 494 2.28 -4.75 11.85
C ALA A 494 1.04 -4.92 10.99
N THR A 495 1.10 -5.87 10.06
CA THR A 495 0.09 -6.05 9.01
C THR A 495 -0.79 -7.25 9.28
N ALA A 496 -0.20 -8.40 9.62
CA ALA A 496 -0.90 -9.65 9.88
C ALA A 496 -0.36 -10.35 11.13
N ILE A 497 -1.17 -11.20 11.74
CA ILE A 497 -0.82 -12.02 12.91
C ILE A 497 -1.42 -13.42 12.78
N ASP A 498 -0.61 -14.45 13.03
CA ASP A 498 -1.10 -15.83 13.07
C ASP A 498 -1.55 -16.27 14.47
N ASP A 499 -2.14 -17.46 14.54
CA ASP A 499 -2.65 -18.08 15.76
C ASP A 499 -1.55 -18.51 16.77
N ASP A 500 -0.28 -18.52 16.34
CA ASP A 500 0.89 -18.73 17.20
C ASP A 500 1.46 -17.39 17.73
N ASN A 501 0.79 -16.27 17.43
CA ASN A 501 1.21 -14.88 17.72
C ASN A 501 2.51 -14.47 17.02
N ILE A 502 2.82 -15.05 15.86
CA ILE A 502 3.86 -14.53 14.97
C ILE A 502 3.27 -13.33 14.25
N ILE A 503 3.99 -12.20 14.32
CA ILE A 503 3.56 -10.95 13.70
C ILE A 503 4.32 -10.78 12.39
N TYR A 504 3.62 -10.45 11.32
CA TYR A 504 4.20 -10.16 10.02
C TYR A 504 3.97 -8.69 9.68
N GLY A 505 5.00 -8.07 9.10
CA GLY A 505 4.93 -6.63 8.83
C GLY A 505 6.17 -6.09 8.16
N VAL A 506 6.40 -4.80 8.38
CA VAL A 506 7.43 -4.04 7.67
C VAL A 506 8.33 -3.33 8.66
N ALA A 507 9.64 -3.52 8.46
CA ALA A 507 10.68 -2.78 9.14
C ALA A 507 11.52 -1.99 8.14
N THR A 508 12.12 -0.89 8.57
CA THR A 508 13.09 -0.15 7.76
C THR A 508 14.52 -0.51 8.14
N LYS A 509 15.40 -0.61 7.14
CA LYS A 509 16.83 -0.91 7.28
C LYS A 509 17.65 -0.04 6.33
N THR A 510 18.83 0.40 6.74
CA THR A 510 19.73 1.18 5.88
C THR A 510 20.54 0.26 4.97
N GLU A 511 20.48 0.49 3.66
CA GLU A 511 21.19 -0.32 2.64
C GLU A 511 21.86 0.58 1.58
N PRO A 512 22.83 0.05 0.80
CA PRO A 512 23.39 0.76 -0.34
C PRO A 512 22.29 1.22 -1.29
N LYS A 513 22.35 2.50 -1.68
CA LYS A 513 21.44 3.09 -2.64
C LYS A 513 21.69 2.49 -4.02
N LEU A 514 20.62 2.04 -4.67
CA LEU A 514 20.67 1.50 -6.02
C LEU A 514 20.07 2.48 -7.04
N ASN A 515 20.69 2.56 -8.21
CA ASN A 515 20.22 3.36 -9.34
C ASN A 515 18.99 2.70 -10.01
N SER A 516 18.47 3.33 -11.06
CA SER A 516 17.26 2.87 -11.76
C SER A 516 17.43 1.52 -12.48
N PHE A 517 18.65 1.01 -12.61
CA PHE A 517 18.99 -0.33 -13.13
C PHE A 517 19.34 -1.35 -12.04
N GLY A 518 19.29 -0.97 -10.76
CA GLY A 518 19.64 -1.86 -9.64
C GLY A 518 21.14 -1.92 -9.33
N GLU A 519 21.94 -0.99 -9.84
CA GLU A 519 23.39 -0.94 -9.58
C GLU A 519 23.71 0.05 -8.45
N VAL A 520 24.78 -0.19 -7.69
CA VAL A 520 25.16 0.67 -6.56
C VAL A 520 25.48 2.10 -7.04
N GLU A 521 24.82 3.08 -6.44
CA GLU A 521 25.07 4.50 -6.68
C GLU A 521 26.20 5.01 -5.78
N VAL A 522 27.15 5.70 -6.39
CA VAL A 522 28.28 6.33 -5.70
C VAL A 522 28.22 7.84 -5.88
N ASP A 523 28.79 8.58 -4.93
CA ASP A 523 28.96 10.02 -5.06
C ASP A 523 30.13 10.40 -5.99
N SER A 524 30.41 11.70 -6.12
CA SER A 524 31.50 12.22 -6.95
C SER A 524 32.90 11.78 -6.50
N ASP A 525 33.05 11.37 -5.24
CA ASP A 525 34.32 10.90 -4.67
C ASP A 525 34.46 9.36 -4.79
N GLY A 526 33.41 8.68 -5.26
CA GLY A 526 33.35 7.23 -5.42
C GLY A 526 32.88 6.48 -4.18
N GLU A 527 32.36 7.18 -3.17
CA GLU A 527 31.82 6.58 -1.95
C GLU A 527 30.39 6.10 -2.15
N THR A 528 30.05 4.95 -1.57
CA THR A 528 28.70 4.36 -1.68
C THR A 528 27.68 5.22 -0.96
N LEU A 529 26.60 5.57 -1.66
CA LEU A 529 25.45 6.21 -1.06
C LEU A 529 24.57 5.17 -0.36
N TYR A 530 23.88 5.58 0.71
CA TYR A 530 22.98 4.72 1.48
C TYR A 530 21.59 5.34 1.58
N GLU A 531 20.57 4.50 1.64
CA GLU A 531 19.18 4.91 1.83
C GLU A 531 18.44 3.96 2.79
N SER A 532 17.31 4.41 3.33
CA SER A 532 16.44 3.57 4.16
C SER A 532 15.47 2.79 3.26
N VAL A 533 15.40 1.47 3.46
CA VAL A 533 14.63 0.55 2.64
C VAL A 533 13.63 -0.22 3.52
N ALA A 534 12.38 -0.29 3.08
CA ALA A 534 11.35 -1.14 3.68
C ALA A 534 11.61 -2.63 3.37
N LYS A 535 11.68 -3.45 4.43
CA LYS A 535 11.93 -4.88 4.40
C LYS A 535 10.74 -5.65 5.00
N PRO A 536 10.39 -6.81 4.43
CA PRO A 536 9.35 -7.67 4.98
C PRO A 536 9.97 -8.47 6.12
N VAL A 537 9.32 -8.50 7.27
CA VAL A 537 9.84 -9.19 8.45
C VAL A 537 8.77 -10.03 9.13
N LYS A 538 9.19 -11.08 9.82
CA LYS A 538 8.36 -11.82 10.78
C LYS A 538 8.95 -11.71 12.19
N LEU A 539 8.09 -11.58 13.18
CA LEU A 539 8.44 -11.44 14.59
C LEU A 539 7.92 -12.66 15.35
N THR A 540 8.82 -13.48 15.86
CA THR A 540 8.47 -14.68 16.63
C THR A 540 8.57 -14.40 18.14
N PRO A 541 7.53 -14.72 18.94
CA PRO A 541 7.61 -14.59 20.39
C PRO A 541 8.73 -15.44 20.99
N ILE A 542 9.47 -14.88 21.94
CA ILE A 542 10.51 -15.59 22.69
C ILE A 542 9.90 -16.13 23.99
N ALA A 543 9.95 -17.45 24.18
CA ALA A 543 9.45 -18.08 25.39
C ALA A 543 10.18 -17.57 26.65
N GLY A 544 9.43 -16.90 27.53
CA GLY A 544 9.98 -16.27 28.74
C GLY A 544 10.77 -14.99 28.48
N GLY A 545 10.64 -14.38 27.31
CA GLY A 545 11.21 -13.08 26.98
C GLY A 545 10.73 -11.99 27.94
N GLU A 546 11.62 -11.07 28.28
CA GLU A 546 11.32 -9.88 29.08
C GLU A 546 11.73 -8.63 28.28
N VAL A 547 11.06 -7.51 28.55
CA VAL A 547 11.41 -6.22 27.92
C VAL A 547 12.82 -5.82 28.33
N GLU A 548 13.68 -5.54 27.35
CA GLU A 548 15.07 -5.14 27.61
C GLU A 548 15.13 -3.70 28.13
N GLU A 549 16.00 -3.43 29.11
CA GLU A 549 16.30 -2.06 29.55
C GLU A 549 17.34 -1.43 28.62
N CYS A 550 16.90 -0.78 27.55
CA CYS A 550 17.79 -0.09 26.63
C CYS A 550 18.45 1.13 27.31
N PRO A 551 19.75 1.39 27.08
CA PRO A 551 20.37 2.60 27.56
C PRO A 551 19.71 3.83 26.91
N PRO A 552 19.67 4.98 27.62
CA PRO A 552 19.11 6.20 27.06
C PRO A 552 19.88 6.59 25.80
N GLU A 553 19.16 6.96 24.74
CA GLU A 553 19.77 7.46 23.51
C GLU A 553 20.81 8.55 23.85
N ALA A 554 22.04 8.35 23.40
CA ALA A 554 23.03 9.42 23.42
C ALA A 554 22.46 10.57 22.59
N ALA A 555 22.43 11.79 23.14
CA ALA A 555 21.98 12.96 22.39
C ALA A 555 22.84 13.11 21.13
N GLU A 556 22.32 12.66 19.99
CA GLU A 556 23.03 12.74 18.73
C GLU A 556 23.20 14.21 18.36
N THR A 557 24.43 14.70 18.46
CA THR A 557 24.82 15.92 17.75
C THR A 557 24.88 15.57 16.27
N TYR A 558 23.74 15.65 15.59
CA TYR A 558 23.69 15.59 14.14
C TYR A 558 24.44 16.82 13.58
N GLU A 559 25.72 16.63 13.26
CA GLU A 559 26.52 17.64 12.58
C GLU A 559 26.10 17.65 11.12
N ARG A 560 25.13 18.51 10.77
CA ARG A 560 24.92 18.89 9.37
C ARG A 560 26.25 19.40 8.84
N GLN A 561 26.87 18.69 7.89
CA GLN A 561 27.77 19.33 6.94
C GLN A 561 26.94 20.24 6.02
N SER A 562 26.45 21.35 6.58
CA SER A 562 26.18 22.53 5.75
C SER A 562 27.54 23.07 5.36
N GLY A 563 27.81 23.16 4.06
CA GLY A 563 29.02 23.80 3.54
C GLY A 563 29.32 25.09 4.29
N SER A 564 30.58 25.25 4.69
CA SER A 564 31.03 26.41 5.47
C SER A 564 30.83 27.70 4.68
N LEU A 565 29.70 28.38 4.89
CA LEU A 565 29.58 29.80 4.60
C LEU A 565 30.39 30.54 5.67
N GLY A 566 31.68 30.71 5.38
CA GLY A 566 32.59 31.48 6.19
C GLY A 566 32.03 32.86 6.54
N TRP A 567 32.41 33.34 7.72
CA TRP A 567 32.08 34.61 8.37
C TRP A 567 32.14 35.91 7.52
N PHE A 568 32.54 35.84 6.25
CA PHE A 568 32.52 36.95 5.29
C PHE A 568 31.13 37.27 4.70
N ALA A 569 30.13 36.39 4.83
CA ALA A 569 28.78 36.65 4.33
C ALA A 569 28.02 37.76 5.10
N LEU A 570 28.48 38.14 6.31
CA LEU A 570 27.89 39.22 7.11
C LEU A 570 28.26 40.64 6.65
N LEU A 571 29.13 40.79 5.65
CA LEU A 571 29.51 42.11 5.10
C LEU A 571 28.78 42.51 3.81
N ALA A 572 27.94 41.63 3.23
CA ALA A 572 27.19 41.93 2.00
C ALA A 572 25.77 42.49 2.23
N LEU A 573 25.29 42.54 3.47
CA LEU A 573 23.93 42.97 3.80
C LEU A 573 23.62 44.50 3.82
N PRO A 574 24.57 45.47 3.70
CA PRO A 574 24.18 46.87 3.55
C PRO A 574 23.99 47.35 2.09
N LEU A 575 24.33 46.55 1.06
CA LEU A 575 24.31 47.04 -0.33
C LEU A 575 23.03 46.76 -1.13
N LEU A 576 22.09 45.98 -0.58
CA LEU A 576 20.77 45.75 -1.19
C LEU A 576 19.68 46.71 -0.67
N GLY A 577 20.01 47.59 0.28
CA GLY A 577 19.10 48.61 0.81
C GLY A 577 18.96 49.90 -0.02
N TRP A 578 19.66 50.02 -1.16
CA TRP A 578 19.73 51.28 -1.92
C TRP A 578 19.37 51.14 -3.41
N ARG A 579 18.32 50.37 -3.72
CA ARG A 579 17.70 50.36 -5.06
C ARG A 579 16.17 50.41 -5.10
N ARG A 580 15.53 50.90 -4.02
CA ARG A 580 14.13 51.34 -4.02
C ARG A 580 14.00 52.80 -3.61
N LYS A 581 14.50 53.69 -4.46
CA LYS A 581 13.98 55.06 -4.66
C LYS A 581 14.56 55.60 -5.97
N HIS A 582 13.66 55.86 -6.92
CA HIS A 582 13.84 56.37 -8.29
C HIS A 582 14.04 55.31 -9.38
N GLY A 583 13.03 55.22 -10.26
CA GLY A 583 12.91 54.30 -11.39
C GLY A 583 11.44 53.92 -11.54
#